data_AF-A0A6B0VSH9-F1
#
_entry.id   AF-A0A6B0VSH9-F1
#
_cell.length_a   1.000
_cell.length_b   1.000
_cell.length_c   1.000
_cell.angle_alpha   90.00
_cell.angle_beta   90.00
_cell.angle_gamma   90.00
#
_symmetry.space_group_name_H-M   'P 1'
#
loop_
_entity.id
_entity.type
_entity.pdbx_description
1 polymer ?
#
loop_
_entity_poly.entity_id
_entity_poly.type
_entity_poly.pdbx_seq_one_letter_code
_entity_poly.pdbx_strand_id
1 'polypeptide(L)'
;MKERPSPDFEYELRPVLWAAAATVVLSAVAIFVLDRPAWILPIAFVAGGVAVARSGFYDTHANNGFLGVVVAIVPLYLLIVLYRVLLTGGPVTDPNTIFVAVTLALLDLIAYIPLMMVMGYVGGIAGDRLRRRAGGPIGY
;
A
#
# COMPACT_ATOMS: atom_id res chain seq x y z
N MET A 1 0.13 12.99 -37.68
CA MET A 1 -0.37 13.86 -36.58
C MET A 1 0.48 13.56 -35.36
N LYS A 2 1.08 14.58 -34.73
CA LYS A 2 1.96 14.39 -33.57
C LYS A 2 1.05 14.36 -32.33
N GLU A 3 0.85 13.18 -31.74
CA GLU A 3 0.12 13.07 -30.47
C GLU A 3 0.81 13.97 -29.44
N ARG A 4 0.04 14.89 -28.86
CA ARG A 4 0.49 15.61 -27.67
C ARG A 4 0.50 14.57 -26.55
N PRO A 5 1.61 14.40 -25.80
CA PRO A 5 1.56 13.62 -24.57
C PRO A 5 0.49 14.30 -23.68
N SER A 6 -0.66 13.66 -23.47
CA SER A 6 -1.52 14.09 -22.38
C SER A 6 -0.87 13.56 -21.11
N PRO A 7 -0.51 14.43 -20.14
CA PRO A 7 0.14 14.01 -18.90
C PRO A 7 -0.90 13.47 -17.92
N ASP A 8 -1.87 12.70 -18.40
CA ASP A 8 -2.98 12.23 -17.57
C ASP A 8 -2.49 11.05 -16.71
N PHE A 9 -2.73 11.13 -15.41
CA PHE A 9 -2.42 10.04 -14.49
C PHE A 9 -3.47 8.94 -14.65
N GLU A 10 -3.18 7.98 -15.52
CA GLU A 10 -4.07 6.85 -15.79
C GLU A 10 -4.07 5.84 -14.63
N TYR A 11 -5.26 5.40 -14.24
CA TYR A 11 -5.46 4.35 -13.25
C TYR A 11 -6.81 3.65 -13.41
N GLU A 12 -6.92 2.47 -12.81
CA GLU A 12 -8.14 1.67 -12.78
C GLU A 12 -8.62 1.47 -11.35
N LEU A 13 -9.89 1.80 -11.09
CA LEU A 13 -10.44 1.75 -9.74
C LEU A 13 -10.39 0.34 -9.11
N ARG A 14 -10.74 -0.69 -9.88
CA ARG A 14 -10.86 -2.06 -9.35
C ARG A 14 -9.50 -2.62 -8.86
N PRO A 15 -8.41 -2.59 -9.64
CA PRO A 15 -7.08 -2.97 -9.17
C PRO A 15 -6.58 -2.13 -8.00
N VAL A 16 -6.85 -0.81 -8.00
CA VAL A 16 -6.53 0.09 -6.89
C VAL A 16 -7.18 -0.38 -5.59
N LEU A 17 -8.48 -0.71 -5.64
CA LEU A 17 -9.21 -1.20 -4.47
C LEU A 17 -8.68 -2.57 -3.99
N TRP A 18 -8.27 -3.46 -4.90
CA TRP A 18 -7.64 -4.73 -4.53
C TRP A 18 -6.29 -4.54 -3.86
N ALA A 19 -5.44 -3.65 -4.40
CA ALA A 19 -4.16 -3.31 -3.78
C ALA A 19 -4.36 -2.64 -2.41
N ALA A 20 -5.34 -1.75 -2.27
CA ALA A 20 -5.69 -1.14 -0.99
C ALA A 20 -6.13 -2.20 0.03
N ALA A 21 -7.06 -3.08 -0.35
CA ALA A 21 -7.54 -4.14 0.52
C ALA A 21 -6.41 -5.10 0.93
N ALA A 22 -5.56 -5.51 -0.01
CA ALA A 22 -4.39 -6.35 0.27
C ALA A 22 -3.42 -5.65 1.24
N THR A 23 -3.15 -4.36 1.01
CA THR A 23 -2.28 -3.57 1.90
C THR A 23 -2.82 -3.57 3.32
N VAL A 24 -4.11 -3.27 3.51
CA VAL A 24 -4.75 -3.20 4.83
C VAL A 24 -4.77 -4.55 5.53
N VAL A 25 -5.25 -5.59 4.86
CA VAL A 25 -5.42 -6.93 5.45
C VAL A 25 -4.06 -7.53 5.82
N LEU A 26 -3.10 -7.50 4.90
CA LEU A 26 -1.77 -8.05 5.18
C LEU A 26 -1.06 -7.25 6.28
N SER A 27 -1.22 -5.93 6.31
CA SER A 27 -0.61 -5.09 7.37
C SER A 27 -1.25 -5.37 8.72
N ALA A 28 -2.58 -5.55 8.78
CA ALA A 28 -3.26 -5.94 10.02
C ALA A 28 -2.71 -7.28 10.54
N VAL A 29 -2.52 -8.28 9.67
CA VAL A 29 -1.91 -9.56 10.05
C VAL A 29 -0.46 -9.35 10.54
N ALA A 30 0.35 -8.61 9.80
CA ALA A 30 1.74 -8.38 10.18
C ALA A 30 1.88 -7.63 11.52
N ILE A 31 1.02 -6.64 11.77
CA ILE A 31 1.03 -5.85 12.99
C ILE A 31 0.51 -6.66 14.18
N PHE A 32 -0.68 -7.26 14.08
CA PHE A 32 -1.36 -7.84 15.24
C PHE A 32 -1.11 -9.34 15.46
N VAL A 33 -0.79 -10.08 14.40
CA VAL A 33 -0.55 -11.54 14.50
C VAL A 33 0.94 -11.84 14.57
N LEU A 34 1.75 -11.13 13.79
CA LEU A 34 3.19 -11.38 13.70
C LEU A 34 4.04 -10.44 14.57
N ASP A 35 3.46 -9.36 15.10
CA ASP A 35 4.16 -8.32 15.86
C ASP A 35 5.33 -7.69 15.06
N ARG A 36 5.09 -7.43 13.76
CA ARG A 36 6.08 -6.89 12.81
C ARG A 36 5.53 -5.66 12.08
N PRO A 37 5.39 -4.49 12.75
CA PRO A 37 4.86 -3.29 12.12
C PRO A 37 5.72 -2.78 10.94
N ALA A 38 7.03 -3.04 10.93
CA ALA A 38 7.91 -2.65 9.83
C ALA A 38 7.64 -3.42 8.51
N TRP A 39 6.86 -4.51 8.55
CA TRP A 39 6.54 -5.30 7.36
C TRP A 39 5.53 -4.61 6.42
N ILE A 40 4.98 -3.46 6.81
CA ILE A 40 4.16 -2.62 5.91
C ILE A 40 4.88 -2.28 4.61
N LEU A 41 6.22 -2.15 4.61
CA LEU A 41 7.02 -1.86 3.42
C LEU A 41 7.03 -3.01 2.39
N PRO A 42 7.45 -4.24 2.73
CA PRO A 42 7.35 -5.37 1.79
C PRO A 42 5.89 -5.68 1.43
N ILE A 43 4.93 -5.44 2.32
CA ILE A 43 3.50 -5.59 2.01
C ILE A 43 3.06 -4.61 0.92
N ALA A 44 3.49 -3.34 0.97
CA ALA A 44 3.19 -2.37 -0.07
C ALA A 44 3.69 -2.85 -1.45
N PHE A 45 4.90 -3.43 -1.51
CA PHE A 45 5.42 -4.05 -2.73
C PHE A 45 4.54 -5.21 -3.22
N VAL A 46 4.13 -6.11 -2.32
CA VAL A 46 3.23 -7.22 -2.66
C VAL A 46 1.87 -6.69 -3.16
N ALA A 47 1.32 -5.65 -2.54
CA ALA A 47 0.08 -5.01 -2.97
C ALA A 47 0.19 -4.42 -4.39
N GLY A 48 1.36 -3.88 -4.76
CA GLY A 48 1.66 -3.51 -6.14
C GLY A 48 1.58 -4.69 -7.11
N GLY A 49 2.10 -5.85 -6.71
CA GLY A 49 1.93 -7.11 -7.46
C GLY A 49 0.47 -7.56 -7.57
N VAL A 50 -0.33 -7.37 -6.51
CA VAL A 50 -1.78 -7.65 -6.54
C VAL A 50 -2.50 -6.75 -7.54
N ALA A 51 -2.14 -5.46 -7.62
CA ALA A 51 -2.68 -4.56 -8.65
C ALA A 51 -2.41 -5.10 -10.06
N VAL A 52 -1.19 -5.56 -10.35
CA VAL A 52 -0.85 -6.17 -11.66
C VAL A 52 -1.70 -7.41 -11.95
N ALA A 53 -1.85 -8.29 -10.97
CA ALA A 53 -2.62 -9.52 -11.13
C ALA A 53 -4.13 -9.26 -11.35
N ARG A 54 -4.62 -8.07 -11.02
CA ARG A 54 -6.02 -7.66 -11.13
C ARG A 54 -6.31 -6.68 -12.27
N SER A 55 -5.28 -6.12 -12.89
CA SER A 55 -5.37 -5.33 -14.11
C SER A 55 -5.30 -6.21 -15.37
N GLY A 56 -5.76 -5.67 -16.50
CA GLY A 56 -5.52 -6.22 -17.83
C GLY A 56 -4.05 -6.15 -18.25
N PHE A 57 -3.74 -6.43 -19.51
CA PHE A 57 -2.34 -6.55 -19.96
C PHE A 57 -1.69 -5.24 -20.42
N TYR A 58 -2.52 -4.26 -20.78
CA TYR A 58 -2.10 -2.99 -21.38
C TYR A 58 -2.24 -1.81 -20.41
N ASP A 59 -2.69 -2.05 -19.17
CA ASP A 59 -3.07 -0.99 -18.25
C ASP A 59 -1.90 -0.49 -17.40
N THR A 60 -2.12 0.62 -16.71
CA THR A 60 -1.11 1.36 -15.95
C THR A 60 -0.89 0.74 -14.56
N HIS A 61 -0.32 -0.47 -14.52
CA HIS A 61 -0.25 -1.30 -13.30
C HIS A 61 0.53 -0.68 -12.13
N ALA A 62 1.58 0.10 -12.43
CA ALA A 62 2.40 0.74 -11.41
C ALA A 62 1.63 1.86 -10.68
N ASN A 63 0.83 2.63 -11.42
CA ASN A 63 -0.03 3.68 -10.86
C ASN A 63 -1.13 3.08 -9.97
N ASN A 64 -1.68 1.93 -10.36
CA ASN A 64 -2.68 1.22 -9.56
C ASN A 64 -2.12 0.75 -8.22
N GLY A 65 -0.89 0.22 -8.20
CA GLY A 65 -0.19 -0.16 -6.97
C GLY A 65 0.07 1.05 -6.06
N PHE A 66 0.58 2.14 -6.64
CA PHE A 66 0.79 3.41 -5.92
C PHE A 66 -0.50 3.94 -5.28
N LEU A 67 -1.56 4.10 -6.07
CA LEU A 67 -2.84 4.62 -5.58
C LEU A 67 -3.49 3.67 -4.57
N GLY A 68 -3.36 2.36 -4.76
CA GLY A 68 -3.86 1.39 -3.79
C GLY A 68 -3.25 1.59 -2.41
N VAL A 69 -1.94 1.82 -2.35
CA VAL A 69 -1.23 2.16 -1.10
C VAL A 69 -1.71 3.50 -0.55
N VAL A 70 -1.86 4.52 -1.39
CA VAL A 70 -2.37 5.85 -0.96
C VAL A 70 -3.75 5.74 -0.33
N VAL A 71 -4.67 5.01 -0.95
CA VAL A 71 -6.02 4.78 -0.42
C VAL A 71 -5.97 4.00 0.91
N ALA A 72 -5.02 3.09 1.07
CA ALA A 72 -4.84 2.32 2.30
C ALA A 72 -4.29 3.14 3.49
N ILE A 73 -3.77 4.36 3.29
CA ILE A 73 -3.15 5.15 4.36
C ILE A 73 -4.13 5.41 5.51
N VAL A 74 -5.38 5.77 5.21
CA VAL A 74 -6.38 6.09 6.23
C VAL A 74 -6.68 4.90 7.14
N PRO A 75 -7.04 3.71 6.63
CA PRO A 75 -7.23 2.55 7.50
C PRO A 75 -5.92 2.10 8.18
N LEU A 76 -4.76 2.18 7.49
CA LEU A 76 -3.46 1.87 8.11
C LEU A 76 -3.14 2.76 9.31
N TYR A 77 -3.47 4.05 9.23
CA TYR A 77 -3.30 4.97 10.35
C TYR A 77 -4.03 4.48 11.59
N LEU A 78 -5.30 4.10 11.44
CA LEU A 78 -6.12 3.59 12.53
C LEU A 78 -5.53 2.30 13.12
N LEU A 79 -5.01 1.40 12.28
CA LEU A 79 -4.35 0.17 12.74
C LEU A 79 -3.07 0.47 13.55
N ILE A 80 -2.24 1.41 13.09
CA ILE A 80 -0.99 1.78 13.79
C ILE A 80 -1.30 2.48 15.12
N VAL A 81 -2.28 3.40 15.14
CA VAL A 81 -2.74 4.03 16.39
C VAL A 81 -3.20 2.95 17.37
N LEU A 82 -4.07 2.03 16.93
CA LEU A 82 -4.57 0.95 17.78
C LEU A 82 -3.43 0.07 18.30
N TYR A 83 -2.49 -0.32 17.45
CA TYR A 83 -1.30 -1.08 17.84
C TYR A 83 -0.50 -0.36 18.92
N ARG A 84 -0.26 0.94 18.76
CA ARG A 84 0.51 1.74 19.73
C ARG A 84 -0.22 1.87 21.06
N VAL A 85 -1.54 2.06 21.04
CA VAL A 85 -2.37 2.09 22.26
C VAL A 85 -2.32 0.75 23.00
N LEU A 86 -2.35 -0.37 22.27
CA LEU A 86 -2.24 -1.70 22.90
C LEU A 86 -0.84 -1.94 23.47
N LEU A 87 0.20 -1.41 22.84
CA LEU A 87 1.59 -1.61 23.25
C LEU A 87 2.00 -0.77 24.46
N THR A 88 1.39 0.39 24.68
CA THR A 88 1.65 1.23 25.86
C THR A 88 1.12 0.63 27.17
N GLY A 89 0.24 -0.38 27.11
CA GLY A 89 -0.27 -1.09 28.30
C GLY A 89 -1.12 -0.26 29.26
N GLY A 90 -1.35 1.02 28.94
CA GLY A 90 -2.21 1.92 29.68
C GLY A 90 -3.69 1.71 29.35
N PRO A 91 -4.62 2.24 30.17
CA PRO A 91 -6.05 2.22 29.84
C PRO A 91 -6.30 2.94 28.52
N VAL A 92 -7.07 2.32 27.62
CA VAL A 92 -7.45 2.90 26.31
C VAL A 92 -8.24 4.22 26.46
N THR A 93 -8.74 4.50 27.66
CA THR A 93 -9.48 5.72 28.02
C THR A 93 -8.60 6.85 28.57
N ASP A 94 -7.31 6.61 28.82
CA ASP A 94 -6.40 7.64 29.32
C ASP A 94 -6.02 8.63 28.19
N PRO A 95 -6.36 9.93 28.32
CA PRO A 95 -6.06 10.92 27.28
C PRO A 95 -4.57 11.03 26.93
N ASN A 96 -3.68 10.84 27.91
CA ASN A 96 -2.24 10.94 27.68
C ASN A 96 -1.73 9.77 26.84
N THR A 97 -2.21 8.56 27.14
CA THR A 97 -1.92 7.35 26.36
C THR A 97 -2.38 7.49 24.91
N ILE A 98 -3.61 7.97 24.69
CA ILE A 98 -4.15 8.23 23.35
C ILE A 98 -3.30 9.28 22.62
N PHE A 99 -2.98 10.39 23.28
CA PHE A 99 -2.20 11.48 22.69
C PHE A 99 -0.84 10.99 22.20
N VAL A 100 -0.09 10.29 23.05
CA VAL A 100 1.24 9.75 22.70
C VAL A 100 1.14 8.73 21.57
N ALA A 101 0.18 7.81 21.61
CA ALA A 101 0.00 6.80 20.57
C ALA A 101 -0.32 7.43 19.21
N VAL A 102 -1.21 8.42 19.19
CA VAL A 102 -1.57 9.19 17.99
C VAL A 102 -0.37 9.95 17.43
N THR A 103 0.38 10.68 18.27
CA THR A 103 1.56 11.43 17.82
C THR A 103 2.62 10.52 17.23
N LEU A 104 2.92 9.39 17.89
CA LEU A 104 3.92 8.44 17.39
C LEU A 104 3.45 7.74 16.11
N ALA A 105 2.16 7.42 15.99
CA ALA A 105 1.60 6.86 14.76
C ALA A 105 1.71 7.84 13.58
N LEU A 106 1.47 9.13 13.81
CA LEU A 106 1.66 10.16 12.79
C LEU A 106 3.12 10.25 12.33
N LEU A 107 4.07 10.18 13.26
CA LEU A 107 5.50 10.19 12.92
C LEU A 107 5.90 8.98 12.08
N ASP A 108 5.41 7.77 12.43
CA ASP A 108 5.63 6.58 11.61
C ASP A 108 5.09 6.78 10.20
N LEU A 109 3.85 7.28 10.08
CA LEU A 109 3.23 7.49 8.78
C LEU A 109 4.01 8.48 7.93
N ILE A 110 4.46 9.60 8.50
CA ILE A 110 5.28 10.57 7.77
C ILE A 110 6.58 9.92 7.25
N ALA A 111 7.18 9.04 8.04
CA ALA A 111 8.39 8.32 7.65
C ALA A 111 8.13 7.23 6.60
N TYR A 112 7.08 6.43 6.78
CA TYR A 112 6.85 5.21 6.00
C TYR A 112 5.96 5.40 4.78
N ILE A 113 5.00 6.34 4.78
CA ILE A 113 4.07 6.55 3.65
C ILE A 113 4.82 6.77 2.33
N PRO A 114 5.79 7.70 2.23
CA PRO A 114 6.48 7.94 0.96
C PRO A 114 7.20 6.67 0.46
N LEU A 115 7.81 5.92 1.38
CA LEU A 115 8.47 4.66 1.07
C LEU A 115 7.47 3.59 0.62
N MET A 116 6.34 3.45 1.30
CA MET A 116 5.28 2.51 0.92
C MET A 116 4.73 2.82 -0.47
N MET A 117 4.51 4.09 -0.78
CA MET A 117 4.02 4.53 -2.10
C MET A 117 5.01 4.14 -3.20
N VAL A 118 6.30 4.39 -2.99
CA VAL A 118 7.37 3.95 -3.91
C VAL A 118 7.40 2.43 -4.02
N MET A 119 7.30 1.70 -2.91
CA MET A 119 7.31 0.23 -2.91
C MET A 119 6.10 -0.35 -3.64
N GLY A 120 4.91 0.22 -3.48
CA GLY A 120 3.71 -0.16 -4.23
C GLY A 120 3.86 0.05 -5.73
N TYR A 121 4.44 1.18 -6.12
CA TYR A 121 4.76 1.46 -7.52
C TYR A 121 5.78 0.47 -8.10
N VAL A 122 6.90 0.26 -7.38
CA VAL A 122 7.97 -0.67 -7.79
C VAL A 122 7.47 -2.11 -7.82
N GLY A 123 6.60 -2.51 -6.89
CA GLY A 123 5.93 -3.81 -6.88
C GLY A 123 5.07 -4.03 -8.11
N GLY A 124 4.36 -2.99 -8.56
CA GLY A 124 3.62 -3.01 -9.82
C GLY A 124 4.53 -3.22 -11.04
N ILE A 125 5.66 -2.50 -11.11
CA ILE A 125 6.64 -2.68 -12.20
C ILE A 125 7.24 -4.08 -12.18
N ALA A 126 7.66 -4.57 -11.01
CA ALA A 126 8.26 -5.89 -10.87
C ALA A 126 7.27 -6.99 -11.22
N GLY A 127 6.02 -6.88 -10.76
CA GLY A 127 4.94 -7.80 -11.08
C GLY A 127 4.66 -7.87 -12.57
N ASP A 128 4.59 -6.72 -13.27
CA ASP A 128 4.36 -6.71 -14.72
C ASP A 128 5.54 -7.32 -15.49
N ARG A 129 6.79 -7.00 -15.11
CA ARG A 129 7.98 -7.63 -15.71
C ARG A 129 7.98 -9.15 -15.52
N LEU A 130 7.58 -9.63 -14.34
CA LEU A 130 7.48 -11.06 -14.07
C LEU A 130 6.37 -11.70 -14.91
N ARG A 131 5.19 -11.06 -14.98
CA ARG A 131 4.04 -11.53 -15.77
C ARG A 131 4.39 -11.66 -17.26
N ARG A 132 5.11 -10.68 -17.83
CA ARG A 132 5.60 -10.73 -19.22
C ARG A 132 6.61 -11.86 -19.44
N ARG A 133 7.51 -12.10 -18.49
CA ARG A 133 8.49 -13.22 -18.56
C ARG A 133 7.83 -14.60 -18.45
N ALA A 134 6.72 -14.71 -17.73
CA ALA A 134 5.99 -15.95 -17.50
C ALA A 134 5.08 -16.39 -18.68
N GLY A 135 5.20 -15.77 -19.86
CA GLY A 135 4.37 -16.11 -21.03
C GLY A 135 3.11 -15.27 -21.16
N GLY A 136 3.08 -14.08 -20.55
CA GLY A 136 2.08 -13.05 -20.84
C GLY A 136 1.97 -12.73 -22.33
N PRO A 137 0.78 -12.33 -22.85
CA PRO A 137 0.61 -11.96 -24.25
C PRO A 137 1.73 -11.04 -24.72
N ILE A 138 2.41 -11.46 -25.79
CA ILE A 138 3.39 -10.64 -26.50
C ILE A 138 2.54 -9.60 -27.24
N GLY A 139 2.47 -8.38 -26.69
CA GLY A 139 1.81 -7.28 -27.37
C GLY A 139 2.53 -7.00 -28.69
N TYR A 140 1.83 -7.20 -29.80
CA TYR A 140 2.20 -6.68 -31.12
C TYR A 140 1.75 -5.22 -31.24
#